data_AF-A0A8H4MY94-F1
#
_entry.id   AF-A0A8H4MY94-F1
#
_cell.length_a   1.000
_cell.length_b   1.000
_cell.length_c   1.000
_cell.angle_alpha   90.00
_cell.angle_beta   90.00
_cell.angle_gamma   90.00
#
_symmetry.space_group_name_H-M   'P 1'
#
loop_
_entity.id
_entity.type
_entity.pdbx_description
1 polymer ?
#
loop_
_entity_poly.entity_id
_entity_poly.type
_entity_poly.pdbx_seq_one_letter_code
_entity_poly.pdbx_strand_id
1 'polypeptide(L)'
;MPSFPDLPLRKPESKVQDGYIRLKDVYIPTRDGSVLCANVYLPTVDDQSTKFPCLLSLGPYGKDVHFSDFGKPKTDMYTNMAKAIPLGPDACFETPDPIVWCKEYKYALVRVDTRGSGGSPGKLDPFGLGRSTEIGRDAEGEDAYDIVEWAGT
;
A
#
# COMPACT_ATOMS: atom_id res chain seq x y z
N MET A 1 26.88 -11.94 -6.50
CA MET A 1 25.87 -10.88 -6.70
C MET A 1 26.36 -9.64 -5.97
N PRO A 2 26.29 -8.42 -6.56
CA PRO A 2 26.63 -7.21 -5.81
C PRO A 2 25.66 -7.05 -4.62
N SER A 3 26.22 -6.75 -3.44
CA SER A 3 25.44 -6.40 -2.24
C SER A 3 25.08 -4.92 -2.32
N PHE A 4 23.79 -4.62 -2.42
CA PHE A 4 23.30 -3.24 -2.30
C PHE A 4 23.10 -2.92 -0.81
N PRO A 5 23.46 -1.70 -0.35
CA PRO A 5 23.18 -1.30 1.01
C PRO A 5 21.67 -1.18 1.23
N ASP A 6 21.18 -1.67 2.35
CA ASP A 6 19.80 -1.44 2.75
C ASP A 6 19.56 0.05 2.97
N LEU A 7 18.49 0.56 2.39
CA LEU A 7 18.04 1.92 2.66
C LEU A 7 17.41 1.98 4.05
N PRO A 8 17.63 3.06 4.82
CA PRO A 8 17.00 3.21 6.12
C PRO A 8 15.48 3.26 5.97
N LEU A 9 14.79 2.68 6.95
CA LEU A 9 13.32 2.77 7.02
C LEU A 9 12.90 4.24 7.14
N ARG A 10 11.85 4.58 6.40
CA ARG A 10 11.20 5.90 6.46
C ARG A 10 10.52 6.05 7.81
N LYS A 11 10.37 7.29 8.28
CA LYS A 11 9.69 7.55 9.54
C LYS A 11 8.17 7.49 9.32
N PRO A 12 7.42 6.73 10.13
CA PRO A 12 5.97 6.74 10.05
C PRO A 12 5.39 8.14 10.28
N GLU A 13 4.35 8.49 9.53
CA GLU A 13 3.61 9.76 9.64
C GLU A 13 2.14 9.47 9.90
N SER A 14 1.49 10.29 10.74
CA SER A 14 0.03 10.31 10.86
C SER A 14 -0.51 11.67 10.43
N LYS A 15 -1.56 11.66 9.61
CA LYS A 15 -2.24 12.87 9.15
C LYS A 15 -3.75 12.67 9.17
N VAL A 16 -4.46 13.56 9.85
CA VAL A 16 -5.93 13.63 9.78
C VAL A 16 -6.32 14.30 8.47
N GLN A 17 -7.20 13.65 7.72
CA GLN A 17 -7.83 14.15 6.51
C GLN A 17 -9.35 14.31 6.78
N ASP A 18 -10.08 14.89 5.83
CA ASP A 18 -11.54 15.00 5.95
C ASP A 18 -12.18 13.60 5.88
N GLY A 19 -12.65 13.09 7.01
CA GLY A 19 -13.37 11.82 7.14
C GLY A 19 -12.54 10.56 7.33
N TYR A 20 -11.20 10.66 7.35
CA TYR A 20 -10.29 9.53 7.62
C TYR A 20 -8.93 10.00 8.18
N ILE A 21 -8.21 9.09 8.82
CA ILE A 21 -6.84 9.26 9.30
C ILE A 21 -5.93 8.45 8.36
N ARG A 22 -4.88 9.08 7.87
CA ARG A 22 -3.82 8.43 7.08
C ARG A 22 -2.60 8.17 7.96
N LEU A 23 -2.22 6.91 8.06
CA LEU A 23 -0.94 6.46 8.63
C LEU A 23 -0.04 6.04 7.48
N LYS A 24 1.05 6.77 7.27
CA LYS A 24 2.00 6.54 6.17
C LYS A 24 3.23 5.83 6.70
N ASP A 25 3.80 4.96 5.87
CA ASP A 25 5.04 4.23 6.14
C ASP A 25 4.97 3.36 7.42
N VAL A 26 3.85 2.63 7.56
CA VAL A 26 3.65 1.60 8.58
C VAL A 26 4.34 0.31 8.14
N TYR A 27 5.16 -0.28 9.01
CA TYR A 27 5.93 -1.49 8.69
C TYR A 27 5.25 -2.74 9.24
N ILE A 28 4.76 -3.58 8.34
CA ILE A 28 4.11 -4.85 8.61
C ILE A 28 5.19 -5.93 8.70
N PRO A 29 5.36 -6.61 9.85
CA PRO A 29 6.29 -7.72 9.96
C PRO A 29 5.80 -8.91 9.14
N THR A 30 6.73 -9.61 8.51
CA THR A 30 6.45 -10.86 7.78
C THR A 30 7.06 -12.04 8.51
N ARG A 31 6.64 -13.25 8.14
CA ARG A 31 7.08 -14.52 8.76
C ARG A 31 8.58 -14.79 8.71
N ASP A 32 9.28 -14.22 7.74
CA ASP A 32 10.72 -14.40 7.57
C ASP A 32 11.55 -13.32 8.29
N GLY A 33 10.91 -12.49 9.10
CA GLY A 33 11.55 -11.42 9.87
C GLY A 33 11.80 -10.14 9.06
N SER A 34 11.44 -10.11 7.77
CA SER A 34 11.46 -8.88 6.99
C SER A 34 10.22 -8.02 7.26
N VAL A 35 10.16 -6.84 6.64
CA VAL A 35 9.02 -5.92 6.76
C VAL A 35 8.51 -5.45 5.40
N LEU A 36 7.20 -5.23 5.29
CA LEU A 36 6.54 -4.59 4.17
C LEU A 36 6.02 -3.21 4.59
N CYS A 37 6.20 -2.22 3.72
CA CYS A 37 5.80 -0.85 3.98
C CYS A 37 4.39 -0.59 3.43
N ALA A 38 3.51 -0.11 4.31
CA ALA A 38 2.11 0.15 4.03
C ALA A 38 1.72 1.60 4.33
N ASN A 39 0.72 2.09 3.62
CA ASN A 39 -0.11 3.21 4.05
C ASN A 39 -1.47 2.65 4.50
N VAL A 40 -1.90 3.04 5.70
CA VAL A 40 -3.18 2.63 6.29
C VAL A 40 -4.10 3.85 6.35
N TYR A 41 -5.34 3.67 5.92
CA TYR A 41 -6.37 4.69 5.94
C TYR A 41 -7.53 4.20 6.80
N LEU A 42 -7.83 4.92 7.87
CA LEU A 42 -8.84 4.54 8.85
C LEU A 42 -9.96 5.57 8.86
N PRO A 43 -11.25 5.19 8.80
CA PRO A 43 -12.35 6.13 8.96
C PRO A 43 -12.23 6.90 10.28
N THR A 44 -12.54 8.20 10.29
CA THR A 44 -12.68 8.94 11.55
C THR A 44 -13.94 8.46 12.27
N VAL A 45 -13.78 8.08 13.54
CA VAL A 45 -14.86 7.62 14.42
C VAL A 45 -14.70 8.19 15.83
N ASP A 46 -15.82 8.29 16.54
CA ASP A 46 -15.83 8.75 17.94
C ASP A 46 -15.30 7.66 18.90
N ASP A 47 -15.56 6.39 18.58
CA ASP A 47 -15.12 5.23 19.36
C ASP A 47 -13.96 4.51 18.64
N GLN A 48 -12.77 4.57 19.24
CA GLN A 48 -11.55 3.95 18.73
C GLN A 48 -11.56 2.40 18.79
N SER A 49 -12.54 1.79 19.46
CA SER A 49 -12.74 0.33 19.46
C SER A 49 -13.56 -0.16 18.26
N THR A 50 -14.07 0.76 17.42
CA THR A 50 -14.83 0.42 16.22
C THR A 50 -13.98 -0.39 15.25
N LYS A 51 -14.51 -1.53 14.81
CA LYS A 51 -13.91 -2.36 13.76
C LYS A 51 -14.51 -2.03 12.40
N PHE A 52 -13.71 -2.14 11.35
CA PHE A 52 -14.11 -1.88 9.97
C PHE A 52 -13.77 -3.08 9.08
N PRO A 53 -14.56 -3.34 8.02
CA PRO A 53 -14.06 -4.15 6.93
C PRO A 53 -12.84 -3.47 6.28
N CYS A 54 -11.86 -4.26 5.87
CA CYS A 54 -10.61 -3.77 5.30
C CYS A 54 -10.49 -4.15 3.82
N LEU A 55 -10.16 -3.19 2.96
CA LEU A 55 -9.71 -3.45 1.59
C LEU A 55 -8.19 -3.37 1.53
N LEU A 56 -7.59 -4.40 0.94
CA LEU A 56 -6.15 -4.54 0.83
C LEU A 56 -5.73 -4.38 -0.63
N SER A 57 -4.65 -3.65 -0.87
CA SER A 57 -3.97 -3.61 -2.16
C SER A 57 -2.48 -3.84 -1.95
N LEU A 58 -1.90 -4.78 -2.70
CA LEU A 58 -0.48 -5.10 -2.70
C LEU A 58 0.03 -4.92 -4.13
N GLY A 59 1.09 -4.14 -4.32
CA GLY A 59 1.67 -3.98 -5.66
C GLY A 59 3.00 -3.23 -5.69
N PRO A 60 3.73 -3.31 -6.83
CA PRO A 60 5.03 -2.67 -7.00
C PRO A 60 4.95 -1.24 -7.55
N TYR A 61 3.75 -0.71 -7.81
CA TYR A 61 3.54 0.51 -8.59
C TYR A 61 3.60 1.81 -7.79
N GLY A 62 4.07 1.75 -6.54
CA GLY A 62 4.37 2.90 -5.70
C GLY A 62 3.13 3.47 -5.02
N LYS A 63 2.85 2.99 -3.79
CA LYS A 63 1.70 3.40 -2.96
C LYS A 63 1.59 4.92 -2.69
N ASP A 64 2.69 5.64 -2.86
CA ASP A 64 2.86 7.07 -2.59
C ASP A 64 2.73 7.96 -3.84
N VAL A 65 2.57 7.37 -5.04
CA VAL A 65 2.42 8.13 -6.29
C VAL A 65 0.97 8.54 -6.45
N HIS A 66 0.70 9.84 -6.33
CA HIS A 66 -0.63 10.36 -6.56
C HIS A 66 -1.06 10.10 -8.02
N PHE A 67 -2.32 9.73 -8.24
CA PHE A 67 -2.80 9.32 -9.57
C PHE A 67 -2.59 10.42 -10.63
N SER A 68 -2.70 11.71 -10.28
CA SER A 68 -2.42 12.79 -11.23
C SER A 68 -0.97 12.84 -11.74
N ASP A 69 -0.03 12.20 -11.04
CA ASP A 69 1.40 12.17 -11.38
C ASP A 69 1.84 10.81 -11.95
N PHE A 70 0.95 9.82 -11.97
CA PHE A 70 1.22 8.50 -12.52
C PHE A 70 1.41 8.54 -14.05
N GLY A 71 2.17 7.57 -14.58
CA GLY A 71 2.30 7.35 -16.03
C GLY A 71 3.08 8.43 -16.77
N LYS A 72 4.28 8.80 -16.28
CA LYS A 72 5.18 9.76 -16.96
C LYS A 72 6.02 9.07 -18.06
N PRO A 73 6.22 9.69 -19.24
CA PRO A 73 5.63 10.96 -19.68
C PRO A 73 4.11 10.82 -19.88
N LYS A 74 3.36 11.88 -19.53
CA LYS A 74 1.89 11.83 -19.54
C LYS A 74 1.37 11.61 -20.95
N THR A 75 0.75 10.47 -21.20
CA THR A 75 -0.01 10.20 -22.42
C THR A 75 -1.45 10.71 -22.29
N ASP A 76 -2.15 10.89 -23.41
CA ASP A 76 -3.57 11.24 -23.42
C ASP A 76 -4.43 10.23 -22.64
N MET A 77 -4.08 8.94 -22.68
CA MET A 77 -4.81 7.89 -21.94
C MET A 77 -4.86 8.18 -20.43
N TYR A 78 -3.70 8.20 -19.75
CA TYR A 78 -3.63 8.48 -18.31
C TYR A 78 -4.19 9.87 -17.94
N THR A 79 -3.95 10.86 -18.79
CA THR A 79 -4.46 12.22 -18.58
C THR A 79 -5.99 12.25 -18.62
N ASN A 80 -6.60 11.55 -19.57
CA ASN A 80 -8.05 11.49 -19.71
C ASN A 80 -8.68 10.65 -18.58
N MET A 81 -8.05 9.56 -18.14
CA MET A 81 -8.51 8.78 -16.99
C MET A 81 -8.53 9.62 -15.70
N ALA A 82 -7.45 10.36 -15.42
CA ALA A 82 -7.36 11.21 -14.24
C ALA A 82 -8.37 12.38 -14.25
N LYS A 83 -8.83 12.81 -15.43
CA LYS A 83 -9.88 13.83 -15.58
C LYS A 83 -11.29 13.26 -15.48
N ALA A 84 -11.47 11.96 -15.72
CA ALA A 84 -12.78 11.33 -15.79
C ALA A 84 -13.40 11.09 -14.41
N ILE A 85 -12.59 11.10 -13.35
CA ILE A 85 -13.04 10.89 -11.97
C ILE A 85 -12.48 12.00 -11.05
N PRO A 86 -13.23 12.42 -10.01
CA PRO A 86 -12.66 13.26 -8.98
C PRO A 86 -11.60 12.46 -8.20
N LEU A 87 -10.42 13.04 -8.03
CA LEU A 87 -9.31 12.44 -7.29
C LEU A 87 -9.21 13.06 -5.91
N GLY A 88 -9.29 12.23 -4.86
CA GLY A 88 -8.97 12.66 -3.50
C GLY A 88 -7.48 12.93 -3.31
N PRO A 89 -7.06 13.52 -2.17
CA PRO A 89 -5.66 13.88 -1.92
C PRO A 89 -4.73 12.66 -1.79
N ASP A 90 -5.30 11.47 -1.65
CA ASP A 90 -4.61 10.19 -1.47
C ASP A 90 -4.95 9.18 -2.59
N ALA A 91 -5.53 9.67 -3.69
CA ALA A 91 -5.83 8.86 -4.86
C ALA A 91 -4.54 8.29 -5.47
N CYS A 92 -4.53 6.98 -5.71
CA CYS A 92 -3.44 6.27 -6.36
C CYS A 92 -4.01 5.36 -7.44
N PHE A 93 -3.33 5.28 -8.58
CA PHE A 93 -3.76 4.47 -9.71
C PHE A 93 -4.00 3.01 -9.28
N GLU A 94 -5.06 2.39 -9.80
CA GLU A 94 -5.48 1.01 -9.53
C GLU A 94 -5.80 0.65 -8.07
N THR A 95 -5.91 1.63 -7.17
CA THR A 95 -6.24 1.38 -5.76
C THR A 95 -7.51 2.11 -5.31
N PRO A 96 -8.21 1.63 -4.27
CA PRO A 96 -9.35 2.32 -3.67
C PRO A 96 -8.98 3.74 -3.21
N ASP A 97 -9.82 4.74 -3.54
CA ASP A 97 -9.66 6.11 -3.02
C ASP A 97 -10.22 6.20 -1.58
N PRO A 98 -9.42 6.68 -0.61
CA PRO A 98 -9.87 6.85 0.78
C PRO A 98 -11.09 7.76 0.96
N ILE A 99 -11.32 8.75 0.09
CA ILE A 99 -12.53 9.59 0.19
C ILE A 99 -13.78 8.73 0.00
N VAL A 100 -13.77 7.84 -0.98
CA VAL A 100 -14.93 6.98 -1.24
C VAL A 100 -15.01 5.91 -0.15
N TRP A 101 -13.95 5.12 0.01
CA TRP A 101 -14.05 3.91 0.81
C TRP A 101 -13.95 4.16 2.32
N CYS A 102 -13.09 5.07 2.79
CA CYS A 102 -12.97 5.37 4.21
C CYS A 102 -14.03 6.36 4.68
N LYS A 103 -14.15 7.52 4.00
CA LYS A 103 -15.06 8.57 4.45
C LYS A 103 -16.52 8.20 4.23
N GLU A 104 -16.90 7.76 3.02
CA GLU A 104 -18.31 7.48 2.68
C GLU A 104 -18.76 6.09 3.14
N TYR A 105 -18.00 5.03 2.80
CA TYR A 105 -18.42 3.64 3.07
C TYR A 105 -17.90 3.05 4.39
N LYS A 106 -17.03 3.75 5.12
CA LYS A 106 -16.46 3.31 6.41
C LYS A 106 -15.67 2.00 6.33
N TYR A 107 -14.90 1.81 5.26
CA TYR A 107 -13.90 0.75 5.14
C TYR A 107 -12.51 1.27 5.57
N ALA A 108 -11.74 0.43 6.24
CA ALA A 108 -10.30 0.64 6.34
C ALA A 108 -9.62 0.28 5.01
N LEU A 109 -8.53 0.95 4.67
CA LEU A 109 -7.70 0.59 3.53
C LEU A 109 -6.27 0.31 3.97
N VAL A 110 -5.67 -0.74 3.45
CA VAL A 110 -4.25 -1.07 3.62
C VAL A 110 -3.62 -1.19 2.24
N ARG A 111 -2.78 -0.20 1.89
CA ARG A 111 -2.07 -0.14 0.60
C ARG A 111 -0.59 -0.44 0.83
N VAL A 112 -0.09 -1.54 0.28
CA VAL A 112 1.23 -2.09 0.58
C VAL A 112 2.11 -2.12 -0.67
N ASP A 113 3.35 -1.67 -0.53
CA ASP A 113 4.39 -1.87 -1.54
C ASP A 113 4.93 -3.31 -1.43
N THR A 114 5.05 -4.04 -2.54
CA THR A 114 5.72 -5.35 -2.55
C THR A 114 7.21 -5.23 -2.19
N ARG A 115 7.84 -6.35 -1.82
CA ARG A 115 9.28 -6.41 -1.49
C ARG A 115 10.14 -5.73 -2.54
N GLY A 116 11.09 -4.92 -2.09
CA GLY A 116 12.01 -4.15 -2.93
C GLY A 116 11.37 -3.05 -3.80
N SER A 117 10.13 -2.67 -3.53
CA SER A 117 9.45 -1.55 -4.18
C SER A 117 9.11 -0.45 -3.18
N GLY A 118 9.10 0.79 -3.64
CA GLY A 118 8.67 1.95 -2.85
C GLY A 118 9.34 2.06 -1.48
N GLY A 119 8.57 1.86 -0.41
CA GLY A 119 9.06 1.88 0.98
C GLY A 119 9.48 0.52 1.55
N SER A 120 9.20 -0.58 0.85
CA SER A 120 9.49 -1.95 1.30
C SER A 120 10.94 -2.34 0.96
N PRO A 121 11.75 -2.75 1.95
CA PRO A 121 13.12 -3.24 1.72
C PRO A 121 13.16 -4.52 0.87
N GLY A 122 14.38 -4.88 0.46
CA GLY A 122 14.64 -6.12 -0.26
C GLY A 122 14.76 -5.93 -1.77
N LYS A 123 14.56 -7.02 -2.50
CA LYS A 123 14.77 -7.07 -3.95
C LYS A 123 13.43 -7.07 -4.68
N LEU A 124 13.29 -6.18 -5.67
CA LEU A 124 12.13 -6.17 -6.55
C LEU A 124 12.08 -7.48 -7.34
N ASP A 125 11.04 -8.26 -7.10
CA ASP A 125 10.74 -9.53 -7.74
C ASP A 125 9.22 -9.57 -8.03
N PRO A 126 8.78 -8.99 -9.15
CA PRO A 126 7.35 -8.92 -9.48
C PRO A 126 6.72 -10.31 -9.55
N PHE A 127 5.54 -10.49 -8.94
CA PHE A 127 4.87 -11.79 -8.77
C PHE A 127 5.65 -12.80 -7.89
N GLY A 128 6.75 -12.37 -7.26
CA GLY A 128 7.58 -13.20 -6.39
C GLY A 128 8.18 -14.44 -7.06
N LEU A 129 8.36 -14.46 -8.39
CA LEU A 129 8.75 -15.69 -9.11
C LEU A 129 10.14 -16.21 -8.71
N GLY A 130 11.10 -15.31 -8.53
CA GLY A 130 12.44 -15.67 -8.09
C GLY A 130 12.43 -16.27 -6.69
N ARG A 131 11.83 -15.55 -5.74
CA ARG A 131 11.70 -16.00 -4.34
C ARG A 131 10.87 -17.28 -4.25
N SER A 132 9.82 -17.41 -5.06
CA SER A 132 8.98 -18.63 -5.09
C SER A 132 9.78 -19.86 -5.50
N THR A 133 10.72 -19.69 -6.44
CA THR A 133 11.66 -20.76 -6.82
C THR A 133 12.62 -21.10 -5.67
N GLU A 134 13.10 -20.09 -4.95
CA GLU A 134 14.04 -20.27 -3.82
C GLU A 134 13.39 -20.97 -2.62
N ILE A 135 12.14 -20.64 -2.29
CA ILE A 135 11.44 -21.16 -1.11
C ILE A 135 10.52 -22.35 -1.42
N GLY A 136 10.29 -22.66 -2.71
CA GLY A 136 9.42 -23.76 -3.16
C GLY A 136 7.93 -23.55 -2.86
N ARG A 137 7.49 -22.30 -2.68
CA ARG A 137 6.10 -21.90 -2.31
C ARG A 137 5.77 -20.56 -2.97
N ASP A 138 4.49 -20.17 -2.98
CA ASP A 138 4.05 -18.88 -3.53
C ASP A 138 4.48 -17.71 -2.62
N ALA A 139 5.58 -17.05 -2.98
CA ALA A 139 6.19 -16.01 -2.15
C ALA A 139 5.34 -14.74 -2.02
N GLU A 140 4.65 -14.31 -3.09
CA GLU A 140 3.79 -13.13 -3.05
C GLU A 140 2.48 -13.44 -2.30
N GLY A 141 1.96 -14.66 -2.47
CA GLY A 141 0.83 -15.16 -1.68
C GLY A 141 1.13 -15.26 -0.18
N GLU A 142 2.35 -15.66 0.20
CA GLU A 142 2.78 -15.65 1.60
C GLU A 142 2.86 -14.24 2.19
N ASP A 143 3.37 -13.27 1.43
CA ASP A 143 3.39 -11.87 1.86
C ASP A 143 1.96 -11.32 2.00
N ALA A 144 1.08 -11.62 1.05
CA ALA A 144 -0.34 -11.24 1.12
C ALA A 144 -1.03 -11.84 2.35
N TYR A 145 -0.74 -13.11 2.68
CA TYR A 145 -1.24 -13.76 3.89
C TYR A 145 -0.79 -13.01 5.15
N ASP A 146 0.50 -12.68 5.26
CA ASP A 146 1.04 -11.98 6.44
C ASP A 146 0.37 -10.61 6.63
N ILE A 147 0.10 -9.88 5.54
CA ILE A 147 -0.63 -8.61 5.58
C ILE A 147 -2.07 -8.81 6.03
N VAL A 148 -2.77 -9.84 5.54
CA VAL A 148 -4.17 -10.12 5.92
C VAL A 148 -4.28 -10.46 7.41
N GLU A 149 -3.40 -11.33 7.91
CA GLU A 149 -3.39 -11.70 9.34
C GLU A 149 -3.06 -10.48 10.21
N TRP A 150 -2.11 -9.64 9.80
CA TRP A 150 -1.79 -8.40 10.49
C TRP A 150 -2.95 -7.40 10.48
N ALA A 151 -3.66 -7.24 9.36
CA ALA A 151 -4.80 -6.33 9.27
C ALA A 151 -6.01 -6.79 10.09
N GLY A 152 -6.06 -8.08 10.46
CA GLY A 152 -7.14 -8.68 11.26
C GLY A 152 -6.99 -8.53 12.78
N THR A 153 -5.86 -8.01 13.27
CA THR A 153 -5.59 -7.83 14.72
C THR A 153 -6.25 -6.58 15.27
#